data_AF-A0A346PDK5-F1
#
_entry.id   AF-A0A346PDK5-F1
#
_cell.length_a   1.000
_cell.length_b   1.000
_cell.length_c   1.000
_cell.angle_alpha   90.00
_cell.angle_beta   90.00
_cell.angle_gamma   90.00
#
_symmetry.space_group_name_H-M   'P 1'
#
loop_
_entity.id
_entity.type
_entity.pdbx_description
1 polymer ?
#
loop_
_entity_poly.entity_id
_entity_poly.type
_entity_poly.pdbx_seq_one_letter_code
_entity_poly.pdbx_strand_id
1 'polypeptide(L)'
;MFDAVRARLTPAGSFEPTEPAVGLFVDGPNVFRNEFDVDLDDLRDAATELGRVGVLRLYLDEHATPGLIQAAEARGFEVIITSGDVDVKLAVDATALVSERTIDRLAIASRDTDFKPVLEYAGTAGVETTAIAPGSHGRSDALQNAADEAITLEP
;
A
#
# COMPACT_ATOMS: atom_id res chain seq x y z
N MET A 1 -12.28 -36.71 10.66
CA MET A 1 -13.46 -36.73 11.56
C MET A 1 -13.85 -35.33 12.03
N PHE A 2 -12.88 -34.44 12.30
CA PHE A 2 -13.15 -33.04 12.67
C PHE A 2 -13.58 -32.13 11.51
N ASP A 3 -13.24 -32.46 10.26
CA ASP A 3 -13.63 -31.65 9.09
C ASP A 3 -15.14 -31.66 8.82
N ALA A 4 -15.81 -32.79 9.07
CA ALA A 4 -17.26 -32.93 8.89
C ALA A 4 -18.06 -32.19 9.98
N VAL A 5 -17.45 -31.91 11.13
CA VAL A 5 -18.05 -31.11 12.22
C VAL A 5 -17.86 -29.62 11.95
N ARG A 6 -16.71 -29.23 11.39
CA ARG A 6 -16.44 -27.84 10.98
C ARG A 6 -17.38 -27.38 9.87
N ALA A 7 -17.67 -28.26 8.90
CA ALA A 7 -18.60 -28.00 7.80
C ALA A 7 -20.06 -27.79 8.25
N ARG A 8 -20.44 -28.23 9.45
CA ARG A 8 -21.80 -28.08 10.00
C ARG A 8 -22.00 -26.83 10.85
N LEU A 9 -20.92 -26.14 11.22
CA LEU A 9 -20.95 -24.95 12.06
C LEU A 9 -20.72 -23.65 11.28
N THR A 10 -20.50 -23.73 9.96
CA THR A 10 -20.48 -22.55 9.09
C THR A 10 -21.92 -22.07 8.90
N PRO A 11 -22.28 -20.85 9.33
CA PRO A 11 -23.59 -20.30 9.03
C PRO A 11 -23.74 -20.23 7.50
N ALA A 12 -24.83 -20.78 6.99
CA ALA A 12 -25.29 -20.52 5.63
C ALA A 12 -25.83 -19.08 5.55
N GLY A 13 -24.95 -18.11 5.71
CA GLY A 13 -25.10 -16.80 5.09
C GLY A 13 -24.16 -16.81 3.91
N SER A 14 -24.65 -16.50 2.72
CA SER A 14 -23.78 -16.17 1.60
C SER A 14 -22.83 -15.06 2.07
N PHE A 15 -21.58 -15.41 2.34
CA PHE A 15 -20.52 -14.41 2.31
C PHE A 15 -20.48 -13.99 0.85
N GLU A 16 -21.21 -12.92 0.52
CA GLU A 16 -20.73 -12.01 -0.52
C GLU A 16 -19.23 -11.84 -0.22
N PRO A 17 -18.32 -12.15 -1.16
CA PRO A 17 -16.90 -11.96 -0.93
C PRO A 17 -16.74 -10.54 -0.39
N THR A 18 -16.30 -10.41 0.87
CA THR A 18 -16.06 -9.09 1.42
C THR A 18 -14.97 -8.49 0.57
N GLU A 19 -15.23 -7.31 0.03
CA GLU A 19 -14.28 -6.59 -0.80
C GLU A 19 -12.90 -6.58 -0.10
N PRO A 20 -11.81 -6.94 -0.81
CA PRO A 20 -10.50 -7.14 -0.20
C PRO A 20 -10.07 -5.88 0.55
N ALA A 21 -9.54 -6.05 1.76
CA ALA A 21 -9.00 -4.95 2.54
C ALA A 21 -7.66 -4.51 1.95
N VAL A 22 -7.60 -3.28 1.44
CA VAL A 22 -6.40 -2.70 0.84
C VAL A 22 -5.60 -1.91 1.88
N GLY A 23 -4.30 -2.15 1.92
CA GLY A 23 -3.34 -1.28 2.58
C GLY A 23 -2.49 -0.53 1.57
N LEU A 24 -2.66 0.78 1.46
CA LEU A 24 -1.80 1.66 0.66
C LEU A 24 -0.73 2.32 1.55
N PHE A 25 0.52 2.14 1.15
CA PHE A 25 1.71 2.70 1.80
C PHE A 25 2.45 3.58 0.79
N VAL A 26 2.51 4.88 1.08
CA VAL A 26 3.09 5.88 0.19
C VAL A 26 4.44 6.34 0.72
N ASP A 27 5.48 6.16 -0.09
CA ASP A 27 6.82 6.70 0.12
C ASP A 27 6.86 8.15 -0.37
N GLY A 28 6.67 9.09 0.56
CA GLY A 28 6.58 10.51 0.24
C GLY A 28 7.81 11.10 -0.45
N PRO A 29 9.05 10.89 0.06
CA PRO A 29 10.27 11.39 -0.58
C PRO A 29 10.48 10.93 -2.03
N ASN A 30 9.93 9.78 -2.39
CA ASN A 30 10.03 9.27 -3.76
C ASN A 30 8.87 9.69 -4.65
N VAL A 31 7.66 9.77 -4.10
CA VAL A 31 6.41 10.11 -4.81
C VAL A 31 6.29 11.62 -5.06
N PHE A 32 6.55 12.47 -4.07
CA PHE A 32 6.34 13.92 -4.17
C PHE A 32 7.60 14.69 -4.57
N ARG A 33 8.46 14.09 -5.41
CA ARG A 33 9.59 14.83 -5.98
C ARG A 33 9.07 15.86 -6.97
N ASN A 34 9.69 17.04 -6.99
CA ASN A 34 9.31 18.18 -7.84
C ASN A 34 9.19 17.88 -9.35
N GLU A 35 9.77 16.76 -9.81
CA GLU A 35 9.69 16.32 -11.20
C GLU A 35 8.37 15.59 -11.55
N PHE A 36 7.51 15.35 -10.54
CA PHE A 36 6.17 14.77 -10.69
C PHE A 36 5.11 15.69 -10.10
N ASP A 37 3.94 15.67 -10.72
CA ASP A 37 2.73 16.34 -10.23
C ASP A 37 1.73 15.24 -9.82
N VAL A 38 1.96 14.63 -8.66
CA VAL A 38 1.10 13.55 -8.15
C VAL A 38 0.10 14.12 -7.17
N ASP A 39 -1.19 13.93 -7.43
CA ASP A 39 -2.23 14.24 -6.46
C ASP A 39 -2.39 13.09 -5.45
N LEU A 40 -2.64 13.47 -4.20
CA LEU A 40 -3.04 12.56 -3.15
C LEU A 40 -4.41 11.90 -3.46
N ASP A 41 -5.26 12.57 -4.22
CA ASP A 41 -6.53 12.02 -4.70
C ASP A 41 -6.30 10.85 -5.68
N ASP A 42 -5.34 10.95 -6.60
CA ASP A 42 -5.03 9.86 -7.55
C ASP A 42 -4.53 8.61 -6.83
N LEU A 43 -3.70 8.78 -5.81
CA LEU A 43 -3.23 7.68 -4.96
C LEU A 43 -4.39 6.99 -4.24
N ARG A 44 -5.33 7.79 -3.72
CA ARG A 44 -6.50 7.29 -3.02
C ARG A 44 -7.47 6.59 -3.96
N ASP A 45 -7.66 7.11 -5.17
CA ASP A 45 -8.52 6.51 -6.18
C ASP A 45 -7.94 5.18 -6.65
N ALA A 46 -6.63 5.12 -6.92
CA ALA A 46 -5.93 3.87 -7.22
C ALA A 46 -6.10 2.82 -6.11
N ALA A 47 -6.00 3.20 -4.83
CA ALA A 47 -6.25 2.28 -3.73
C ALA A 47 -7.71 1.80 -3.65
N THR A 48 -8.66 2.65 -4.01
CA THR A 48 -10.09 2.33 -4.01
C THR A 48 -10.46 1.37 -5.14
N GLU A 49 -9.81 1.49 -6.30
CA GLU A 49 -9.99 0.54 -7.41
C GLU A 49 -9.48 -0.87 -7.07
N LEU A 50 -8.50 -0.97 -6.17
CA LEU A 50 -7.99 -2.26 -5.68
C LEU A 50 -8.91 -2.93 -4.66
N GLY A 51 -9.87 -2.20 -4.08
CA GLY A 51 -10.83 -2.72 -3.10
C GLY A 51 -11.12 -1.75 -1.95
N ARG A 52 -11.57 -2.31 -0.82
CA ARG A 52 -11.96 -1.51 0.35
C ARG A 52 -10.70 -1.01 1.07
N VAL A 53 -10.43 0.28 0.97
CA VAL A 53 -9.31 0.93 1.66
C VAL A 53 -9.45 0.77 3.18
N GLY A 54 -8.59 -0.06 3.77
CA GLY A 54 -8.54 -0.33 5.20
C GLY A 54 -7.40 0.41 5.90
N VAL A 55 -6.24 0.49 5.25
CA VAL A 55 -5.07 1.24 5.73
C VAL A 55 -4.61 2.18 4.63
N LEU A 56 -4.44 3.46 4.96
CA LEU A 56 -3.98 4.49 4.04
C LEU A 56 -2.92 5.34 4.74
N ARG A 57 -1.65 5.10 4.43
CA ARG A 57 -0.51 5.71 5.14
C ARG A 57 0.42 6.45 4.20
N LEU A 58 0.79 7.66 4.61
CA LEU A 58 1.82 8.47 3.96
C LEU A 58 3.02 8.60 4.89
N TYR A 59 4.18 8.13 4.44
CA TYR A 59 5.42 8.20 5.19
C TYR A 59 6.26 9.38 4.70
N LEU A 60 6.70 10.22 5.63
CA LEU A 60 7.47 11.43 5.37
C LEU A 60 8.69 11.52 6.31
N ASP A 61 9.72 12.21 5.83
CA ASP A 61 10.85 12.60 6.65
C ASP A 61 10.50 13.79 7.57
N GLU A 62 11.42 14.12 8.48
CA GLU A 62 11.27 15.19 9.47
C GLU A 62 11.18 16.61 8.88
N HIS A 63 11.44 16.78 7.58
CA HIS A 63 11.33 18.05 6.85
C HIS A 63 10.00 18.21 6.12
N ALA A 64 9.04 17.30 6.33
CA ALA A 64 7.68 17.40 5.83
C ALA A 64 7.07 18.79 6.06
N THR A 65 6.56 19.40 4.99
CA THR A 65 5.93 20.71 5.13
C THR A 65 4.57 20.60 5.83
N PRO A 66 4.18 21.57 6.68
CA PRO A 66 2.86 21.56 7.31
C PRO A 66 1.70 21.49 6.31
N GLY A 67 1.86 22.08 5.12
CA GLY A 67 0.85 22.05 4.06
C GLY A 67 0.62 20.65 3.50
N LEU A 68 1.68 19.88 3.26
CA LEU A 68 1.57 18.49 2.79
C LEU A 68 0.90 17.61 3.84
N ILE A 69 1.29 17.75 5.10
CA ILE A 69 0.69 17.00 6.22
C ILE A 69 -0.82 17.26 6.27
N GLN A 70 -1.22 18.54 6.28
CA GLN A 70 -2.64 18.92 6.31
C GLN A 70 -3.42 18.42 5.09
N ALA A 71 -2.82 18.50 3.90
CA ALA A 71 -3.45 18.03 2.67
C ALA A 71 -3.67 16.51 2.65
N ALA A 72 -2.72 15.75 3.19
CA ALA A 72 -2.80 14.30 3.31
C ALA A 72 -3.84 13.87 4.36
N GLU A 73 -3.83 14.48 5.55
CA GLU A 73 -4.82 14.21 6.59
C GLU A 73 -6.24 14.54 6.13
N ALA A 74 -6.42 15.65 5.42
CA ALA A 74 -7.72 16.04 4.85
C ALA A 74 -8.28 15.00 3.85
N ARG A 75 -7.40 14.19 3.24
CA ARG A 75 -7.75 13.10 2.33
C ARG A 75 -7.81 11.73 2.99
N GLY A 76 -7.63 11.67 4.31
CA GLY A 76 -7.78 10.46 5.12
C GLY A 76 -6.50 9.62 5.23
N PHE A 77 -5.34 10.15 4.85
CA PHE A 77 -4.07 9.50 5.12
C PHE A 77 -3.71 9.62 6.59
N GLU A 78 -3.28 8.50 7.19
CA GLU A 78 -2.48 8.53 8.41
C GLU A 78 -1.05 8.95 8.04
N VAL A 79 -0.63 10.12 8.50
CA VAL A 79 0.71 10.66 8.20
C VAL A 79 1.71 10.18 9.25
N ILE A 80 2.71 9.44 8.80
CA ILE A 80 3.80 8.91 9.62
C ILE A 80 5.06 9.71 9.34
N ILE A 81 5.50 10.48 10.34
CA ILE A 81 6.74 11.27 10.26
C ILE A 81 7.83 10.56 11.07
N THR A 82 9.00 10.40 10.47
CA THR A 82 10.17 9.81 11.14
C THR A 82 11.42 10.64 10.88
N SER A 83 12.30 10.74 11.89
CA SER A 83 13.65 11.28 11.74
C SER A 83 14.67 10.22 11.29
N GLY A 84 14.23 8.96 11.19
CA GLY A 84 15.01 7.87 10.62
C GLY A 84 14.78 7.72 9.12
N ASP A 85 15.27 6.60 8.59
CA ASP A 85 15.02 6.23 7.21
C ASP A 85 13.53 5.91 6.98
N VAL A 86 12.91 6.64 6.05
CA VAL A 86 11.49 6.53 5.70
C VAL A 86 11.18 5.17 5.09
N ASP A 87 12.08 4.65 4.26
CA ASP A 87 11.91 3.39 3.54
C ASP A 87 11.93 2.22 4.54
N VAL A 88 12.84 2.27 5.51
CA VAL A 88 12.89 1.28 6.61
C VAL A 88 11.59 1.30 7.42
N LYS A 89 11.09 2.48 7.79
CA LYS A 89 9.86 2.59 8.58
C LYS A 89 8.65 2.05 7.82
N LEU A 90 8.50 2.43 6.55
CA LEU A 90 7.43 1.94 5.68
C LEU A 90 7.50 0.42 5.53
N ALA A 91 8.69 -0.12 5.20
CA ALA A 91 8.89 -1.55 5.01
C ALA A 91 8.54 -2.38 6.25
N VAL A 92 8.94 -1.90 7.44
CA VAL A 92 8.62 -2.55 8.73
C VAL A 92 7.12 -2.55 8.99
N ASP A 93 6.45 -1.41 8.82
CA ASP A 93 5.02 -1.30 9.09
C ASP A 93 4.17 -2.11 8.10
N ALA A 94 4.54 -2.10 6.81
CA ALA A 94 3.91 -2.92 5.78
C ALA A 94 4.07 -4.42 6.08
N THR A 95 5.29 -4.84 6.40
CA THR A 95 5.58 -6.25 6.74
C THR A 95 4.78 -6.69 7.96
N ALA A 96 4.70 -5.86 9.00
CA ALA A 96 3.91 -6.17 10.20
C ALA A 96 2.42 -6.38 9.89
N LEU A 97 1.81 -5.47 9.11
CA LEU A 97 0.39 -5.56 8.76
C LEU A 97 0.08 -6.76 7.86
N VAL A 98 1.01 -7.11 6.97
CA VAL A 98 0.95 -8.36 6.18
C VAL A 98 1.04 -9.59 7.09
N SER A 99 2.02 -9.64 7.99
CA SER A 99 2.19 -10.78 8.92
C SER A 99 0.97 -11.00 9.82
N GLU A 100 0.30 -9.92 10.21
CA GLU A 100 -0.90 -9.95 11.05
C GLU A 100 -2.19 -10.27 10.26
N ARG A 101 -2.10 -10.35 8.92
CA ARG A 101 -3.26 -10.50 8.01
C ARG A 101 -4.31 -9.40 8.20
N THR A 102 -3.84 -8.18 8.47
CA THR A 102 -4.70 -7.00 8.60
C THR A 102 -5.19 -6.50 7.24
N ILE A 103 -4.44 -6.82 6.18
CA ILE A 103 -4.75 -6.46 4.79
C ILE A 103 -4.74 -7.71 3.91
N ASP A 104 -5.60 -7.72 2.90
CA ASP A 104 -5.69 -8.77 1.87
C ASP A 104 -4.87 -8.39 0.63
N ARG A 105 -4.70 -7.07 0.40
CA ARG A 105 -3.93 -6.47 -0.68
C ARG A 105 -2.95 -5.43 -0.15
N LEU A 106 -1.70 -5.52 -0.58
CA LEU A 106 -0.64 -4.56 -0.26
C LEU A 106 -0.35 -3.71 -1.50
N ALA A 107 -0.58 -2.41 -1.42
CA ALA A 107 -0.15 -1.44 -2.41
C ALA A 107 1.00 -0.59 -1.87
N ILE A 108 2.11 -0.52 -2.60
CA ILE A 108 3.23 0.38 -2.32
C ILE A 108 3.32 1.42 -3.43
N ALA A 109 3.14 2.69 -3.07
CA ALA A 109 3.40 3.81 -3.97
C ALA A 109 4.84 4.30 -3.77
N SER A 110 5.72 3.88 -4.68
CA SER A 110 7.13 4.27 -4.73
C SER A 110 7.73 3.90 -6.09
N ARG A 111 8.90 4.47 -6.39
CA ARG A 111 9.78 4.01 -7.47
C ARG A 111 11.02 3.30 -6.92
N ASP A 112 11.17 3.21 -5.60
CA ASP A 112 12.35 2.62 -5.01
C ASP A 112 12.34 1.10 -5.12
N THR A 113 13.43 0.54 -5.63
CA THR A 113 13.58 -0.91 -5.75
C THR A 113 13.78 -1.56 -4.39
N ASP A 114 14.16 -0.80 -3.38
CA ASP A 114 14.42 -1.31 -2.03
C ASP A 114 13.15 -1.82 -1.32
N PHE A 115 11.95 -1.51 -1.85
CA PHE A 115 10.69 -2.12 -1.38
C PHE A 115 10.39 -3.50 -1.96
N LYS A 116 11.16 -3.96 -2.95
CA LYS A 116 10.98 -5.29 -3.55
C LYS A 116 10.91 -6.43 -2.51
N PRO A 117 11.77 -6.50 -1.47
CA PRO A 117 11.67 -7.56 -0.46
C PRO A 117 10.34 -7.57 0.30
N VAL A 118 9.68 -6.42 0.48
CA VAL A 118 8.37 -6.32 1.15
C VAL A 118 7.29 -6.96 0.27
N LEU A 119 7.30 -6.68 -1.03
CA LEU A 119 6.38 -7.29 -1.99
C LEU A 119 6.61 -8.80 -2.09
N GLU A 120 7.86 -9.25 -2.18
CA GLU A 120 8.20 -10.68 -2.21
C GLU A 120 7.70 -11.38 -0.94
N TYR A 121 7.92 -10.78 0.24
CA TYR A 121 7.41 -11.32 1.50
C TYR A 121 5.87 -11.42 1.51
N ALA A 122 5.19 -10.35 1.10
CA ALA A 122 3.72 -10.32 1.02
C ALA A 122 3.17 -11.41 0.09
N GLY A 123 3.77 -11.60 -1.08
CA GLY A 123 3.44 -12.70 -1.98
C GLY A 123 3.62 -14.07 -1.33
N THR A 124 4.70 -14.30 -0.56
CA THR A 124 4.85 -15.58 0.18
C THR A 124 3.81 -15.78 1.28
N ALA A 125 3.24 -14.69 1.82
CA ALA A 125 2.17 -14.72 2.81
C ALA A 125 0.77 -14.89 2.19
N GLY A 126 0.66 -14.88 0.85
CA GLY A 126 -0.60 -14.97 0.11
C GLY A 126 -1.39 -13.66 0.05
N VAL A 127 -0.71 -12.52 0.28
CA VAL A 127 -1.27 -11.17 0.08
C VAL A 127 -0.97 -10.76 -1.36
N GLU A 128 -2.00 -10.29 -2.06
CA GLU A 128 -1.85 -9.79 -3.44
C GLU A 128 -1.20 -8.42 -3.43
N THR A 129 -0.26 -8.18 -4.34
CA THR A 129 0.66 -7.05 -4.29
C THR A 129 0.53 -6.12 -5.49
N THR A 130 0.54 -4.82 -5.24
CA THR A 130 0.49 -3.79 -6.28
C THR A 130 1.61 -2.77 -6.08
N ALA A 131 2.38 -2.52 -7.15
CA ALA A 131 3.32 -1.41 -7.20
C ALA A 131 2.69 -0.21 -7.92
N ILE A 132 2.63 0.94 -7.27
CA ILE A 132 2.08 2.18 -7.83
C ILE A 132 3.23 3.15 -8.13
N ALA A 133 3.45 3.44 -9.41
CA ALA A 133 4.42 4.42 -9.84
C ALA A 133 3.76 5.82 -9.96
N PRO A 134 4.37 6.89 -9.40
CA PRO A 134 3.88 8.27 -9.50
C PRO A 134 3.93 8.87 -10.92
N GLY A 135 4.49 8.15 -11.88
CA GLY A 135 4.59 8.57 -13.26
C GLY A 135 5.37 7.57 -14.10
N SER A 136 5.30 7.73 -15.43
CA SER A 136 6.00 6.84 -16.37
C SER A 136 7.51 6.99 -16.34
N HIS A 137 8.01 8.17 -15.98
CA HIS A 137 9.43 8.49 -15.95
C HIS A 137 10.06 8.12 -14.59
N GLY A 138 11.10 7.29 -14.62
CA GLY A 138 11.85 6.91 -13.42
C GLY A 138 11.20 5.84 -12.55
N ARG A 139 10.11 5.21 -12.98
CA ARG A 139 9.54 4.03 -12.31
C ARG A 139 10.52 2.86 -12.32
N SER A 140 10.58 2.09 -11.23
CA SER A 140 11.46 0.91 -11.16
C SER A 140 10.81 -0.30 -11.82
N ASP A 141 11.44 -0.78 -12.91
CA ASP A 141 11.06 -2.05 -13.53
C ASP A 141 11.17 -3.22 -12.55
N ALA A 142 12.16 -3.19 -11.65
CA ALA A 142 12.39 -4.25 -10.68
C ALA A 142 11.29 -4.32 -9.62
N LEU A 143 10.79 -3.17 -9.16
CA LEU A 143 9.67 -3.12 -8.21
C LEU A 143 8.38 -3.59 -8.88
N GLN A 144 8.11 -3.13 -10.11
CA GLN A 144 6.92 -3.55 -10.86
C GLN A 144 6.92 -5.05 -11.16
N ASN A 145 8.07 -5.61 -11.57
CA ASN A 145 8.19 -7.04 -11.84
C ASN A 145 8.09 -7.91 -10.58
N ALA A 146 8.22 -7.33 -9.39
CA ALA A 146 8.07 -8.05 -8.12
C ALA A 146 6.63 -8.03 -7.58
N ALA A 147 5.78 -7.16 -8.12
CA ALA A 147 4.36 -7.08 -7.77
C ALA A 147 3.52 -7.99 -8.66
N ASP A 148 2.33 -8.40 -8.18
CA ASP A 148 1.33 -9.09 -8.99
C ASP A 148 0.70 -8.13 -10.03
N GLU A 149 0.51 -6.87 -9.63
CA GLU A 149 -0.01 -5.80 -10.46
C GLU A 149 0.86 -4.54 -10.40
N ALA A 150 0.89 -3.77 -11.48
CA ALA A 150 1.56 -2.48 -11.53
C ALA A 150 0.64 -1.40 -12.09
N ILE A 151 0.50 -0.29 -11.34
CA ILE A 151 -0.25 0.90 -11.73
C ILE A 151 0.76 2.03 -11.99
N THR A 152 0.51 2.84 -13.00
CA THR A 152 1.27 4.09 -13.23
C THR A 152 0.28 5.23 -13.26
N LEU A 153 0.44 6.20 -12.38
CA LEU A 153 -0.39 7.41 -12.37
C LEU A 153 -0.05 8.25 -13.61
N GLU A 154 -1.09 8.76 -14.27
CA GLU A 154 -0.96 9.71 -15.37
C GLU A 154 -1.20 11.13 -14.83
N PRO A 155 -0.35 12.11 -15.18
CA PRO A 155 -0.55 13.51 -14.79
C PRO A 155 -1.67 14.21 -15.58
#